data_AF-A0A3A2ZJF4-F1
#
_entry.id   AF-A0A3A2ZJF4-F1
#
_cell.length_a   1.000
_cell.length_b   1.000
_cell.length_c   1.000
_cell.angle_alpha   90.00
_cell.angle_beta   90.00
_cell.angle_gamma   90.00
#
_symmetry.space_group_name_H-M   'P 1'
#
loop_
_entity.id
_entity.type
_entity.pdbx_description
1 polymer ?
#
loop_
_entity_poly.entity_id
_entity_poly.type
_entity_poly.pdbx_seq_one_letter_code
_entity_poly.pdbx_strand_id
1 'polypeptide(L)'
;MLVIADVMANSHDAGVAWCFEGLTIRLAQSLGLHLDQPLSTPDSLQRLRKEIWWRIVWQESSLALAFDRPSTLQVQRTIITPGTNELSYNDCMKTICEIGLEIVRERSTRGAGQFTLEDISRFLGALNEMTQEAAPYLKDATLCHTTKARLEYWSLYLHRSYVNAELYRSLLRDRSSSPDDLDAYVRCLSGTITGFLHLQVIAPAVKQSSIFVQRALSSALMLCTMDDLSRTRPV
;
A
#
# COMPACT_ATOMS: atom_id res chain seq x y z
N MET A 1 -8.70 -18.85 6.42
CA MET A 1 -7.43 -18.79 5.66
C MET A 1 -6.78 -17.43 5.75
N LEU A 2 -7.47 -16.32 5.47
CA LEU A 2 -6.94 -14.94 5.61
C LEU A 2 -6.17 -14.70 6.93
N VAL A 3 -6.77 -14.96 8.08
CA VAL A 3 -6.11 -14.79 9.40
C VAL A 3 -4.88 -15.70 9.55
N ILE A 4 -4.92 -16.90 8.99
CA ILE A 4 -3.78 -17.84 9.05
C ILE A 4 -2.63 -17.31 8.17
N ALA A 5 -2.94 -16.82 6.97
CA ALA A 5 -1.95 -16.22 6.07
C ALA A 5 -1.30 -14.98 6.72
N ASP A 6 -2.08 -14.14 7.41
CA ASP A 6 -1.56 -13.00 8.18
C ASP A 6 -0.62 -13.44 9.32
N VAL A 7 -1.03 -14.44 10.12
CA VAL A 7 -0.18 -15.01 11.19
C VAL A 7 1.12 -15.61 10.63
N MET A 8 1.07 -16.30 9.49
CA MET A 8 2.26 -16.85 8.83
C MET A 8 3.17 -15.74 8.32
N ALA A 9 2.61 -14.67 7.74
CA ALA A 9 3.38 -13.51 7.32
C ALA A 9 4.09 -12.87 8.52
N ASN A 10 3.42 -12.77 9.67
CA ASN A 10 3.96 -12.25 10.93
C ASN A 10 5.03 -13.17 11.55
N SER A 11 5.04 -14.45 11.19
CA SER A 11 6.06 -15.44 11.60
C SER A 11 7.32 -15.41 10.73
N HIS A 12 7.42 -14.45 9.79
CA HIS A 12 8.55 -14.25 8.87
C HIS A 12 8.80 -15.40 7.89
N ASP A 13 7.84 -16.32 7.70
CA ASP A 13 7.87 -17.28 6.59
C ASP A 13 7.08 -16.74 5.39
N ALA A 14 7.73 -15.84 4.65
CA ALA A 14 7.14 -15.19 3.49
C ALA A 14 6.82 -16.19 2.34
N GLY A 15 7.43 -17.37 2.32
CA GLY A 15 7.15 -18.42 1.35
C GLY A 15 5.84 -19.14 1.65
N VAL A 16 5.66 -19.58 2.89
CA VAL A 16 4.43 -20.24 3.34
C VAL A 16 3.26 -19.26 3.30
N ALA A 17 3.44 -18.04 3.80
CA ALA A 17 2.40 -17.00 3.76
C ALA A 17 1.89 -16.76 2.34
N TRP A 18 2.79 -16.71 1.35
CA TRP A 18 2.44 -16.58 -0.07
C TRP A 18 1.60 -17.75 -0.58
N CYS A 19 2.00 -18.99 -0.30
CA CYS A 19 1.25 -20.17 -0.75
C CYS A 19 -0.17 -20.18 -0.17
N PHE A 20 -0.32 -19.82 1.10
CA PHE A 20 -1.62 -19.69 1.75
C PHE A 20 -2.43 -18.52 1.19
N GLU A 21 -1.80 -17.41 0.85
CA GLU A 21 -2.47 -16.26 0.23
C GLU A 21 -3.01 -16.63 -1.15
N GLY A 22 -2.20 -17.28 -1.99
CA GLY A 22 -2.63 -17.78 -3.31
C GLY A 22 -3.81 -18.77 -3.22
N LEU A 23 -3.82 -19.65 -2.21
CA LEU A 23 -4.96 -20.51 -1.94
C LEU A 23 -6.20 -19.71 -1.49
N THR A 24 -6.00 -18.72 -0.62
CA THR A 24 -7.07 -17.84 -0.12
C THR A 24 -7.74 -17.08 -1.25
N ILE A 25 -6.93 -16.53 -2.17
CA ILE A 25 -7.39 -15.85 -3.38
C ILE A 25 -8.24 -16.79 -4.24
N ARG A 26 -7.75 -18.01 -4.53
CA ARG A 26 -8.50 -18.96 -5.36
C ARG A 26 -9.82 -19.38 -4.72
N LEU A 27 -9.84 -19.61 -3.41
CA LEU A 27 -11.08 -19.91 -2.68
C LEU A 27 -12.08 -18.75 -2.73
N ALA A 28 -11.60 -17.51 -2.55
CA ALA A 28 -12.44 -16.32 -2.66
C ALA A 28 -13.01 -16.15 -4.08
N GLN A 29 -12.22 -16.45 -5.11
CA GLN A 29 -12.66 -16.45 -6.49
C GLN A 29 -13.72 -17.53 -6.75
N SER A 30 -13.50 -18.77 -6.29
CA SER A 30 -14.48 -19.85 -6.40
C SER A 30 -15.80 -19.55 -5.69
N LEU A 31 -15.75 -18.81 -4.58
CA LEU A 31 -16.93 -18.33 -3.86
C LEU A 31 -17.59 -17.10 -4.51
N GLY A 32 -17.00 -16.53 -5.57
CA GLY A 32 -17.51 -15.34 -6.26
C GLY A 32 -17.40 -14.05 -5.45
N LEU A 33 -16.45 -13.94 -4.52
CA LEU A 33 -16.28 -12.74 -3.67
C LEU A 33 -15.84 -11.49 -4.46
N HIS A 34 -15.18 -11.71 -5.59
CA HIS A 34 -14.69 -10.69 -6.52
C HIS A 34 -15.78 -10.14 -7.46
N LEU A 35 -16.97 -10.77 -7.48
CA LEU A 35 -18.05 -10.41 -8.39
C LEU A 35 -19.06 -9.49 -7.72
N ASP A 36 -19.64 -8.60 -8.50
CA ASP A 36 -20.85 -7.89 -8.08
C ASP A 36 -21.98 -8.88 -7.85
N GLN A 37 -22.72 -8.65 -6.77
CA GLN A 37 -23.78 -9.55 -6.33
C GLN A 37 -25.12 -9.12 -6.95
N PRO A 38 -26.03 -10.07 -7.22
CA PRO A 38 -27.39 -9.74 -7.64
C PRO A 38 -28.08 -8.85 -6.61
N LEU A 39 -28.93 -7.94 -7.09
CA LEU A 39 -29.74 -7.03 -6.24
C LEU A 39 -30.63 -7.77 -5.22
N SER A 40 -30.92 -9.05 -5.45
CA SER A 40 -31.67 -9.90 -4.52
C SER A 40 -30.87 -10.35 -3.28
N THR A 41 -29.55 -10.13 -3.26
CA THR A 41 -28.69 -10.53 -2.14
C THR A 41 -28.88 -9.58 -0.97
N PRO A 42 -29.04 -10.05 0.28
CA PRO A 42 -29.17 -9.16 1.44
C PRO A 42 -27.97 -8.20 1.57
N ASP A 43 -28.23 -6.92 1.84
CA ASP A 43 -27.20 -5.87 1.93
C ASP A 43 -26.09 -6.16 2.94
N SER A 44 -26.43 -6.82 4.06
CA SER A 44 -25.45 -7.24 5.07
C SER A 44 -24.47 -8.27 4.50
N LEU A 45 -24.95 -9.22 3.71
CA LEU A 45 -24.14 -10.24 3.07
C LEU A 45 -23.29 -9.64 1.94
N GLN A 46 -23.84 -8.72 1.15
CA GLN A 46 -23.08 -8.01 0.12
C GLN A 46 -21.90 -7.23 0.72
N ARG A 47 -22.14 -6.49 1.81
CA ARG A 47 -21.10 -5.75 2.54
C ARG A 47 -20.02 -6.67 3.07
N LEU A 48 -20.41 -7.76 3.74
CA LEU A 48 -19.46 -8.73 4.29
C LEU A 48 -18.57 -9.34 3.19
N ARG A 49 -19.17 -9.74 2.05
CA ARG A 49 -18.43 -10.32 0.93
C ARG A 49 -17.42 -9.33 0.34
N LYS A 50 -17.83 -8.08 0.13
CA LYS A 50 -16.96 -7.00 -0.34
C LYS A 50 -15.83 -6.71 0.66
N GLU A 51 -16.13 -6.69 1.95
CA GLU A 51 -15.12 -6.47 3.00
C GLU A 51 -14.07 -7.59 3.00
N ILE A 52 -14.50 -8.85 2.94
CA ILE A 52 -13.58 -10.00 2.89
C ILE A 52 -12.71 -9.92 1.63
N TRP A 53 -13.30 -9.63 0.47
CA TRP A 53 -12.56 -9.48 -0.78
C TRP A 53 -11.49 -8.38 -0.68
N TRP A 54 -11.85 -7.20 -0.16
CA TRP A 54 -10.91 -6.09 -0.04
C TRP A 54 -9.81 -6.33 0.99
N ARG A 55 -10.05 -7.12 2.04
CA ARG A 55 -8.98 -7.55 2.95
C ARG A 55 -7.97 -8.47 2.25
N ILE A 56 -8.44 -9.38 1.38
CA ILE A 56 -7.55 -10.22 0.55
C ILE A 56 -6.75 -9.36 -0.43
N VAL A 57 -7.41 -8.43 -1.13
CA VAL A 57 -6.73 -7.51 -2.06
C VAL A 57 -5.65 -6.68 -1.35
N TRP A 58 -5.93 -6.21 -0.13
CA TRP A 58 -4.95 -5.47 0.65
C TRP A 58 -3.74 -6.34 1.01
N GLN A 59 -3.96 -7.55 1.54
CA GLN A 59 -2.88 -8.46 1.89
C GLN A 59 -2.00 -8.80 0.68
N GLU A 60 -2.63 -9.19 -0.44
CA GLU A 60 -1.94 -9.48 -1.70
C GLU A 60 -1.16 -8.27 -2.24
N SER A 61 -1.78 -7.09 -2.30
CA SER A 61 -1.10 -5.88 -2.80
C SER A 61 0.12 -5.51 -1.96
N SER A 62 0.06 -5.73 -0.65
CA SER A 62 1.16 -5.44 0.26
C SER A 62 2.32 -6.43 0.08
N LEU A 63 2.03 -7.73 -0.04
CA LEU A 63 3.03 -8.76 -0.27
C LEU A 63 3.66 -8.64 -1.66
N ALA A 64 2.85 -8.43 -2.68
CA ALA A 64 3.31 -8.26 -4.06
C ALA A 64 4.29 -7.08 -4.17
N LEU A 65 3.94 -5.94 -3.57
CA LEU A 65 4.79 -4.74 -3.59
C LEU A 65 6.06 -4.91 -2.73
N ALA A 66 5.94 -5.55 -1.56
CA ALA A 66 7.06 -5.77 -0.65
C ALA A 66 8.18 -6.64 -1.24
N PHE A 67 7.81 -7.65 -2.03
CA PHE A 67 8.73 -8.66 -2.53
C PHE A 67 8.95 -8.59 -4.04
N ASP A 68 8.40 -7.55 -4.70
CA ASP A 68 8.45 -7.33 -6.16
C ASP A 68 7.97 -8.56 -6.95
N ARG A 69 6.87 -9.17 -6.50
CA ARG A 69 6.38 -10.43 -7.05
C ARG A 69 5.10 -10.23 -7.86
N PRO A 70 4.97 -10.84 -9.04
CA PRO A 70 3.79 -10.69 -9.87
C PRO A 70 2.53 -11.16 -9.13
N SER A 71 1.49 -10.34 -9.15
CA SER A 71 0.18 -10.72 -8.63
C SER A 71 -0.68 -11.36 -9.72
N THR A 72 -1.43 -12.39 -9.34
CA THR A 72 -2.45 -13.00 -10.22
C THR A 72 -3.82 -12.33 -10.08
N LEU A 73 -3.96 -11.36 -9.15
CA LEU A 73 -5.19 -10.60 -8.98
C LEU A 73 -5.35 -9.55 -10.10
N GLN A 74 -6.43 -9.70 -10.85
CA GLN A 74 -6.97 -8.64 -11.69
C GLN A 74 -8.06 -7.91 -10.91
N VAL A 75 -7.65 -6.85 -10.22
CA VAL A 75 -8.59 -5.92 -9.58
C VAL A 75 -8.84 -4.79 -10.57
N GLN A 76 -10.10 -4.65 -11.01
CA GLN A 76 -10.49 -3.50 -11.82
C GLN A 76 -10.55 -2.28 -10.91
N ARG A 77 -9.98 -1.15 -11.38
CA ARG A 77 -9.96 0.09 -10.63
C ARG A 77 -11.39 0.50 -10.29
N THR A 78 -11.66 0.66 -9.00
CA THR A 78 -12.95 1.13 -8.53
C THR A 78 -13.10 2.57 -9.03
N ILE A 79 -14.08 2.82 -9.90
CA ILE A 79 -14.43 4.18 -10.26
C ILE A 79 -15.01 4.80 -8.99
N ILE A 80 -14.20 5.62 -8.33
CA ILE A 80 -14.71 6.54 -7.32
C ILE A 80 -15.56 7.51 -8.11
N THR A 81 -16.88 7.30 -8.12
CA THR A 81 -17.80 8.31 -8.64
C THR A 81 -17.56 9.54 -7.78
N PRO A 82 -17.28 10.73 -8.36
CA PRO A 82 -17.16 11.96 -7.60
C PRO A 82 -18.51 12.23 -6.94
N GLY A 83 -18.66 11.74 -5.71
CA GLY A 83 -19.79 12.00 -4.86
C GLY A 83 -19.47 13.23 -4.04
N THR A 84 -20.51 13.90 -3.56
CA THR A 84 -20.41 14.99 -2.57
C THR A 84 -19.81 14.57 -1.23
N ASN A 85 -19.41 13.30 -1.06
CA ASN A 85 -18.91 12.72 0.17
C ASN A 85 -17.41 12.47 0.11
N GLU A 86 -16.72 12.84 1.19
CA GLU A 86 -15.30 12.64 1.41
C GLU A 86 -14.93 11.15 1.47
N LEU A 87 -13.74 10.78 1.00
CA LEU A 87 -13.24 9.41 1.02
C LEU A 87 -12.96 8.96 2.45
N SER A 88 -13.49 7.79 2.80
CA SER A 88 -13.17 7.13 4.06
C SER A 88 -11.77 6.50 4.02
N TYR A 89 -11.25 6.13 5.19
CA TYR A 89 -9.98 5.39 5.29
C TYR A 89 -9.97 4.14 4.41
N ASN A 90 -11.08 3.38 4.39
CA ASN A 90 -11.19 2.18 3.57
C ASN A 90 -11.15 2.53 2.08
N ASP A 91 -11.75 3.64 1.65
CA ASP A 91 -11.74 4.03 0.24
C ASP A 91 -10.34 4.45 -0.20
N CYS A 92 -9.63 5.23 0.62
CA CYS A 92 -8.22 5.55 0.38
C CYS A 92 -7.35 4.28 0.32
N MET A 93 -7.56 3.33 1.22
CA MET A 93 -6.80 2.08 1.22
C MET A 93 -7.07 1.22 -0.02
N LYS A 94 -8.30 1.17 -0.53
CA LYS A 94 -8.60 0.50 -1.81
C LYS A 94 -7.78 1.11 -2.94
N THR A 95 -7.75 2.44 -3.05
CA THR A 95 -6.95 3.16 -4.06
C THR A 95 -5.46 2.82 -3.94
N ILE A 96 -4.92 2.81 -2.71
CA ILE A 96 -3.52 2.41 -2.46
C ILE A 96 -3.24 0.98 -2.92
N CYS A 97 -4.16 0.04 -2.64
CA CYS A 97 -4.00 -1.37 -3.01
C CYS A 97 -4.03 -1.55 -4.53
N GLU A 98 -4.97 -0.88 -5.21
CA GLU A 98 -5.07 -0.88 -6.68
C GLU A 98 -3.79 -0.34 -7.33
N ILE A 99 -3.29 0.80 -6.87
CA ILE A 99 -2.03 1.39 -7.35
C ILE A 99 -0.85 0.46 -7.08
N GLY A 100 -0.77 -0.12 -5.88
CA GLY A 100 0.30 -1.08 -5.54
C GLY A 100 0.33 -2.29 -6.48
N LEU A 101 -0.84 -2.87 -6.79
CA LEU A 101 -0.95 -3.98 -7.73
C LEU A 101 -0.59 -3.57 -9.17
N GLU A 102 -0.95 -2.36 -9.57
CA GLU A 102 -0.62 -1.84 -10.91
C GLU A 102 0.89 -1.60 -11.05
N ILE A 103 1.55 -1.02 -10.04
CA ILE A 103 3.01 -0.86 -10.01
C ILE A 103 3.70 -2.21 -10.22
N VAL A 104 3.32 -3.23 -9.46
CA VAL A 104 3.95 -4.55 -9.55
C VAL A 104 3.68 -5.23 -10.89
N ARG A 105 2.49 -5.04 -11.46
CA ARG A 105 2.14 -5.55 -12.79
C ARG A 105 3.02 -4.94 -13.87
N GLU A 106 3.20 -3.61 -13.88
CA GLU A 106 4.04 -2.92 -14.85
C GLU A 106 5.51 -3.34 -14.74
N ARG A 107 6.03 -3.55 -13.52
CA ARG A 107 7.38 -4.10 -13.29
C ARG A 107 7.56 -5.50 -13.87
N SER A 108 6.50 -6.30 -13.86
CA SER A 108 6.52 -7.70 -14.32
C SER A 108 6.38 -7.83 -15.84
N THR A 109 5.62 -6.95 -16.50
CA THR A 109 5.33 -7.02 -17.94
C THR A 109 6.41 -6.37 -18.80
N ARG A 110 6.99 -5.27 -18.35
CA ARG A 110 8.03 -4.55 -19.09
C ARG A 110 9.37 -5.19 -18.75
N GLY A 111 9.94 -5.97 -19.67
CA GLY A 111 11.32 -6.45 -19.51
C GLY A 111 12.25 -5.27 -19.27
N ALA A 112 12.79 -5.16 -18.04
CA ALA A 112 13.57 -4.05 -17.45
C ALA A 112 12.84 -3.08 -16.49
N GLY A 113 11.53 -3.19 -16.25
CA GLY A 113 10.83 -2.45 -15.20
C GLY A 113 10.89 -0.92 -15.34
N GLN A 114 11.04 -0.40 -16.57
CA GLN A 114 11.04 1.03 -16.85
C GLN A 114 9.59 1.56 -16.90
N PHE A 115 9.23 2.31 -15.86
CA PHE A 115 8.05 3.18 -15.91
C PHE A 115 8.38 4.38 -16.79
N THR A 116 7.44 4.80 -17.63
CA THR A 116 7.58 6.11 -18.29
C THR A 116 7.33 7.21 -17.25
N LEU A 117 7.83 8.42 -17.53
CA LEU A 117 7.49 9.60 -16.72
C LEU A 117 5.97 9.83 -16.67
N GLU A 118 5.25 9.49 -17.74
CA GLU A 118 3.79 9.56 -17.80
C GLU A 118 3.13 8.58 -16.82
N ASP A 119 3.62 7.34 -16.73
CA ASP A 119 3.10 6.35 -15.78
C ASP A 119 3.28 6.85 -14.33
N ILE A 120 4.48 7.36 -14.01
CA ILE A 120 4.81 7.87 -12.68
C ILE A 120 3.93 9.08 -12.33
N SER A 121 3.81 10.05 -13.26
CA SER A 121 2.95 11.22 -13.10
C SER A 121 1.49 10.83 -12.85
N ARG A 122 0.98 9.84 -13.59
CA ARG A 122 -0.37 9.31 -13.42
C ARG A 122 -0.59 8.69 -12.04
N PHE A 123 0.36 7.92 -11.52
CA PHE A 123 0.23 7.34 -10.17
C PHE A 123 0.33 8.40 -9.07
N LEU A 124 1.26 9.35 -9.18
CA LEU A 124 1.39 10.46 -8.24
C LEU A 124 0.15 11.35 -8.24
N GLY A 125 -0.41 11.63 -9.43
CA GLY A 125 -1.67 12.36 -9.59
C GLY A 125 -2.82 11.68 -8.86
N ALA A 126 -3.01 10.37 -9.08
CA ALA A 126 -4.05 9.62 -8.40
C ALA A 126 -3.91 9.56 -6.87
N LEU A 127 -2.68 9.47 -6.35
CA LEU A 127 -2.42 9.51 -4.91
C LEU A 127 -2.68 10.90 -4.32
N ASN A 128 -2.41 11.96 -5.08
CA ASN A 128 -2.70 13.32 -4.69
C ASN A 128 -4.21 13.59 -4.70
N GLU A 129 -4.94 13.20 -5.75
CA GLU A 129 -6.40 13.30 -5.84
C GLU A 129 -7.08 12.59 -4.66
N MET A 130 -6.71 11.33 -4.41
CA MET A 130 -7.17 10.58 -3.23
C MET A 130 -6.90 11.34 -1.91
N THR A 131 -5.72 11.98 -1.80
CA THR A 131 -5.39 12.77 -0.60
C THR A 131 -6.27 14.01 -0.47
N GLN A 132 -6.63 14.68 -1.56
CA GLN A 132 -7.49 15.86 -1.52
C GLN A 132 -8.92 15.50 -1.12
N GLU A 133 -9.44 14.40 -1.67
CA GLU A 133 -10.80 13.93 -1.44
C GLU A 133 -10.97 13.19 -0.10
N ALA A 134 -9.88 12.80 0.58
CA ALA A 134 -9.92 12.15 1.89
C ALA A 134 -10.64 12.99 2.96
N ALA A 135 -11.29 12.31 3.89
CA ALA A 135 -11.89 12.94 5.07
C ALA A 135 -10.87 13.83 5.83
N PRO A 136 -11.28 14.95 6.44
CA PRO A 136 -10.39 15.93 7.09
C PRO A 136 -9.40 15.31 8.08
N TYR A 137 -9.86 14.38 8.91
CA TYR A 137 -9.00 13.71 9.90
C TYR A 137 -7.92 12.81 9.28
N LEU A 138 -8.07 12.40 8.01
CA LEU A 138 -7.06 11.65 7.26
C LEU A 138 -6.00 12.56 6.62
N LYS A 139 -6.28 13.86 6.54
CA LYS A 139 -5.39 14.90 6.00
C LYS A 139 -4.59 15.59 7.10
N ASP A 140 -5.23 15.83 8.24
CA ASP A 140 -4.65 16.54 9.38
C ASP A 140 -4.82 15.73 10.68
N ALA A 141 -3.67 15.38 11.30
CA ALA A 141 -3.62 14.65 12.56
C ALA A 141 -4.27 15.41 13.73
N THR A 142 -4.34 16.75 13.67
CA THR A 142 -4.94 17.58 14.74
C THR A 142 -6.46 17.42 14.80
N LEU A 143 -7.08 16.98 13.69
CA LEU A 143 -8.51 16.68 13.59
C LEU A 143 -8.85 15.25 14.03
N CYS A 144 -7.86 14.46 14.45
CA CYS A 144 -8.08 13.10 14.95
C CYS A 144 -8.52 13.10 16.43
N HIS A 145 -9.83 13.07 16.67
CA HIS A 145 -10.40 13.12 18.03
C HIS A 145 -10.60 11.74 18.69
N THR A 146 -10.37 10.64 17.98
CA THR A 146 -10.51 9.28 18.52
C THR A 146 -9.25 8.46 18.28
N THR A 147 -9.02 7.44 19.10
CA THR A 147 -7.93 6.47 18.88
C THR A 147 -8.04 5.82 17.50
N LYS A 148 -9.26 5.49 17.06
CA LYS A 148 -9.52 4.94 15.73
C LYS A 148 -9.07 5.91 14.63
N ALA A 149 -9.48 7.19 14.70
CA ALA A 149 -9.09 8.20 13.71
C ALA A 149 -7.57 8.38 13.65
N ARG A 150 -6.88 8.36 14.81
CA ARG A 150 -5.42 8.44 14.86
C ARG A 150 -4.75 7.22 14.23
N LEU A 151 -5.28 6.01 14.46
CA LEU A 151 -4.77 4.79 13.83
C LEU A 151 -4.96 4.82 12.31
N GLU A 152 -6.15 5.21 11.85
CA GLU A 152 -6.45 5.33 10.42
C GLU A 152 -5.56 6.38 9.74
N TYR A 153 -5.37 7.55 10.36
CA TYR A 153 -4.47 8.59 9.87
C TYR A 153 -3.04 8.08 9.71
N TRP A 154 -2.43 7.54 10.78
CA TRP A 154 -1.03 7.13 10.74
C TRP A 154 -0.81 5.87 9.89
N SER A 155 -1.80 4.97 9.81
CA SER A 155 -1.79 3.85 8.88
C SER A 155 -1.80 4.32 7.43
N LEU A 156 -2.71 5.23 7.08
CA LEU A 156 -2.79 5.79 5.74
C LEU A 156 -1.51 6.56 5.37
N TYR A 157 -1.00 7.37 6.31
CA TYR A 157 0.26 8.11 6.15
C TYR A 157 1.43 7.18 5.83
N LEU A 158 1.58 6.09 6.59
CA LEU A 158 2.62 5.09 6.35
C LEU A 158 2.45 4.44 4.97
N HIS A 159 1.24 3.97 4.64
CA HIS A 159 1.01 3.26 3.39
C HIS A 159 1.25 4.13 2.16
N ARG A 160 0.73 5.37 2.19
CA ARG A 160 0.93 6.36 1.12
C ARG A 160 2.41 6.72 0.97
N SER A 161 3.11 6.98 2.08
CA SER A 161 4.54 7.31 2.05
C SER A 161 5.37 6.18 1.43
N TYR A 162 5.06 4.93 1.77
CA TYR A 162 5.75 3.78 1.21
C TYR A 162 5.48 3.59 -0.29
N VAL A 163 4.22 3.71 -0.73
CA VAL A 163 3.89 3.59 -2.16
C VAL A 163 4.52 4.71 -2.98
N ASN A 164 4.54 5.95 -2.47
CA ASN A 164 5.28 7.04 -3.12
C ASN A 164 6.79 6.72 -3.21
N ALA A 165 7.39 6.18 -2.15
CA ALA A 165 8.79 5.76 -2.19
C ALA A 165 9.05 4.71 -3.29
N GLU A 166 8.15 3.73 -3.45
CA GLU A 166 8.25 2.72 -4.51
C GLU A 166 8.14 3.31 -5.93
N LEU A 167 7.39 4.40 -6.12
CA LEU A 167 7.32 5.14 -7.39
C LEU A 167 8.60 5.93 -7.66
N TYR A 168 9.06 6.71 -6.68
CA TYR A 168 10.30 7.48 -6.80
C TYR A 168 11.53 6.58 -6.99
N ARG A 169 11.53 5.38 -6.39
CA ARG A 169 12.57 4.37 -6.63
C ARG A 169 12.65 3.98 -8.11
N SER A 170 11.52 3.83 -8.78
CA SER A 170 11.48 3.57 -10.23
C SER A 170 12.03 4.75 -11.02
N LEU A 171 11.69 5.99 -10.65
CA LEU A 171 12.16 7.21 -11.30
C LEU A 171 13.70 7.37 -11.19
N LEU A 172 14.24 7.18 -10.00
CA LEU A 172 15.67 7.31 -9.72
C LEU A 172 16.53 6.27 -10.46
N ARG A 173 15.93 5.16 -10.90
CA ARG A 173 16.63 4.13 -11.69
C ARG A 173 16.92 4.58 -13.11
N ASP A 174 16.13 5.50 -13.67
CA ASP A 174 16.15 5.85 -15.11
C ASP A 174 17.15 6.98 -15.47
N ARG A 175 18.04 7.35 -14.53
CA ARG A 175 19.13 8.35 -14.67
C ARG A 175 18.72 9.77 -15.12
N SER A 176 17.43 10.05 -15.25
CA SER A 176 16.84 11.37 -15.56
C SER A 176 16.37 12.14 -14.33
N SER A 177 16.66 11.64 -13.12
CA SER A 177 16.13 12.18 -11.86
C SER A 177 16.77 13.52 -11.46
N SER A 178 15.93 14.44 -11.01
CA SER A 178 16.33 15.72 -10.43
C SER A 178 16.72 15.59 -8.94
N PRO A 179 17.44 16.57 -8.36
CA PRO A 179 17.65 16.65 -6.92
C PRO A 179 16.33 16.66 -6.12
N ASP A 180 15.29 17.30 -6.66
CA ASP A 180 13.97 17.38 -6.04
C ASP A 180 13.30 15.99 -5.91
N ASP A 181 13.54 15.10 -6.87
CA ASP A 181 13.04 13.71 -6.84
C ASP A 181 13.72 12.89 -5.76
N LEU A 182 15.03 13.12 -5.56
CA LEU A 182 15.79 12.47 -4.48
C LEU A 182 15.31 12.95 -3.11
N ASP A 183 15.10 14.25 -2.94
CA ASP A 183 14.54 14.81 -1.71
C ASP A 183 13.14 14.29 -1.43
N ALA A 184 12.30 14.18 -2.47
CA ALA A 184 10.97 13.58 -2.35
C ALA A 184 11.04 12.11 -1.93
N TYR A 185 11.98 11.34 -2.50
CA TYR A 185 12.21 9.95 -2.11
C TYR A 185 12.60 9.82 -0.63
N VAL A 186 13.57 10.61 -0.18
CA VAL A 186 14.02 10.63 1.23
C VAL A 186 12.88 11.00 2.17
N ARG A 187 12.06 12.00 1.81
CA ARG A 187 10.85 12.37 2.58
C ARG A 187 9.86 11.21 2.67
N CYS A 188 9.64 10.46 1.58
CA CYS A 188 8.73 9.32 1.58
C CYS A 188 9.22 8.16 2.44
N LEU A 189 10.52 7.84 2.39
CA LEU A 189 11.13 6.83 3.27
C LEU A 189 11.01 7.25 4.75
N SER A 190 11.34 8.50 5.06
CA SER A 190 11.24 9.06 6.41
C SER A 190 9.79 9.09 6.91
N GLY A 191 8.84 9.43 6.03
CA GLY A 191 7.41 9.41 6.32
C GLY A 191 6.91 8.00 6.67
N THR A 192 7.38 6.97 5.95
CA THR A 192 7.04 5.58 6.25
C THR A 192 7.47 5.18 7.67
N ILE A 193 8.71 5.52 8.05
CA ILE A 193 9.23 5.27 9.40
C ILE A 193 8.44 6.07 10.44
N THR A 194 8.18 7.35 10.18
CA THR A 194 7.43 8.23 11.08
C THR A 194 6.04 7.67 11.37
N GLY A 195 5.32 7.23 10.33
CA GLY A 195 4.01 6.58 10.49
C GLY A 195 4.09 5.33 11.37
N PHE A 196 5.13 4.50 11.20
CA PHE A 196 5.32 3.31 12.01
C PHE A 196 5.58 3.64 13.48
N LEU A 197 6.45 4.62 13.73
CA LEU A 197 6.79 5.06 15.09
C LEU A 197 5.57 5.60 15.84
N HIS A 198 4.69 6.35 15.17
CA HIS A 198 3.44 6.78 15.78
C HIS A 198 2.45 5.64 16.01
N LEU A 199 2.30 4.73 15.04
CA LEU A 199 1.40 3.58 15.16
C LEU A 199 1.76 2.67 16.33
N GLN A 200 3.05 2.34 16.52
CA GLN A 200 3.47 1.44 17.60
C GLN A 200 3.23 2.02 19.01
N VAL A 201 3.19 3.35 19.14
CA VAL A 201 2.87 4.03 20.42
C VAL A 201 1.38 3.93 20.71
N ILE A 202 0.52 4.07 19.70
CA ILE A 202 -0.93 4.03 19.84
C ILE A 202 -1.44 2.57 19.97
N ALA A 203 -0.87 1.66 19.17
CA ALA A 203 -1.23 0.24 19.13
C ALA A 203 0.05 -0.63 19.07
N PRO A 204 0.57 -1.07 20.24
CA PRO A 204 1.80 -1.86 20.31
C PRO A 204 1.79 -3.16 19.49
N ALA A 205 0.60 -3.72 19.21
CA ALA A 205 0.42 -4.89 18.35
C ALA A 205 0.91 -4.67 16.90
N VAL A 206 1.03 -3.43 16.43
CA VAL A 206 1.60 -3.10 15.12
C VAL A 206 3.02 -3.63 14.95
N LYS A 207 3.78 -3.80 16.03
CA LYS A 207 5.12 -4.41 16.01
C LYS A 207 5.12 -5.88 15.61
N GLN A 208 3.97 -6.54 15.64
CA GLN A 208 3.80 -7.93 15.19
C GLN A 208 3.28 -8.00 13.75
N SER A 209 2.86 -6.87 13.16
CA SER A 209 2.39 -6.85 11.78
C SER A 209 3.57 -6.82 10.82
N SER A 210 3.72 -7.90 10.06
CA SER A 210 4.72 -8.07 9.02
C SER A 210 4.73 -6.92 8.03
N ILE A 211 3.56 -6.45 7.57
CA ILE A 211 3.46 -5.36 6.59
C ILE A 211 4.01 -4.05 7.15
N PHE A 212 3.62 -3.66 8.36
CA PHE A 212 4.08 -2.41 8.95
C PHE A 212 5.58 -2.44 9.26
N VAL A 213 6.05 -3.55 9.85
CA VAL A 213 7.48 -3.73 10.18
C VAL A 213 8.33 -3.79 8.93
N GLN A 214 7.92 -4.56 7.91
CA GLN A 214 8.65 -4.71 6.65
C GLN A 214 8.81 -3.37 5.92
N ARG A 215 7.73 -2.58 5.82
CA ARG A 215 7.78 -1.26 5.17
C ARG A 215 8.69 -0.29 5.92
N ALA A 216 8.59 -0.23 7.24
CA ALA A 216 9.42 0.64 8.06
C ALA A 216 10.90 0.24 8.01
N LEU A 217 11.19 -1.06 8.13
CA LEU A 217 12.55 -1.60 8.08
C LEU A 217 13.18 -1.41 6.70
N SER A 218 12.46 -1.74 5.62
CA SER A 218 12.92 -1.51 4.24
C SER A 218 13.26 -0.04 4.01
N SER A 219 12.41 0.87 4.49
CA SER A 219 12.64 2.31 4.36
C SER A 219 13.86 2.79 5.16
N ALA A 220 14.03 2.29 6.38
CA ALA A 220 15.18 2.62 7.24
C ALA A 220 16.50 2.12 6.62
N LEU A 221 16.52 0.87 6.15
CA LEU A 221 17.69 0.30 5.48
C LEU A 221 18.06 1.09 4.23
N MET A 222 17.08 1.49 3.42
CA MET A 222 17.34 2.31 2.25
C MET A 222 17.99 3.65 2.61
N LEU A 223 17.46 4.37 3.61
CA LEU A 223 18.06 5.62 4.09
C LEU A 223 19.49 5.42 4.58
N CYS A 224 19.75 4.36 5.36
CA CYS A 224 21.11 4.04 5.81
C CYS A 224 22.06 3.81 4.63
N THR A 225 21.65 3.02 3.64
CA THR A 225 22.50 2.77 2.46
C THR A 225 22.79 4.03 1.64
N MET A 226 21.84 4.97 1.58
CA MET A 226 22.04 6.25 0.90
C MET A 226 23.03 7.16 1.64
N ASP A 227 22.98 7.21 2.98
CA ASP A 227 23.94 7.94 3.80
C ASP A 227 25.35 7.34 3.67
N ASP A 228 25.47 6.01 3.75
CA ASP A 228 26.76 5.31 3.58
C ASP A 228 27.39 5.56 2.19
N LEU A 229 26.58 5.56 1.13
CA LEU A 229 27.04 5.89 -0.22
C LEU A 229 27.48 7.36 -0.35
N SER A 230 26.87 8.27 0.40
CA SER A 230 27.28 9.68 0.41
C SER A 230 28.63 9.89 1.11
N ARG A 231 28.90 9.13 2.18
CA ARG A 231 30.14 9.21 2.96
C ARG A 231 31.34 8.54 2.29
N THR A 232 31.09 7.56 1.41
CA THR A 232 32.13 6.75 0.78
C THR A 232 32.58 7.26 -0.60
N ARG A 233 31.92 8.28 -1.18
CA ARG A 233 32.36 8.90 -2.43
C ARG A 233 33.64 9.74 -2.20
N PRO A 234 34.76 9.44 -2.87
CA PRO A 234 35.93 10.31 -2.83
C PRO A 234 35.61 11.63 -3.54
N VAL A 235 36.05 12.73 -2.93
CA VAL A 235 35.99 14.11 -3.47
C VAL A 235 36.78 14.23 -4.76
#